data_AF-A0A239Q2I7-F1
#
_entry.id   AF-A0A239Q2I7-F1
#
_cell.length_a   1.000
_cell.length_b   1.000
_cell.length_c   1.000
_cell.angle_alpha   90.00
_cell.angle_beta   90.00
_cell.angle_gamma   90.00
#
_symmetry.space_group_name_H-M   'P 1'
#
loop_
_entity.id
_entity.type
_entity.pdbx_description
1 polymer ?
#
loop_
_entity_poly.entity_id
_entity_poly.type
_entity_poly.pdbx_seq_one_letter_code
_entity_poly.pdbx_strand_id
1 'polypeptide(L)'
;MVMKLCCAPGCDEIAIEGHPHCEEHAALAQARLKARRDVAKTSAVALAGAAFYRTRRWRRQSRLFLDRHPLCADCAGLGVVTAAREVDHITPHRGDAKLMWDQSNWQPLCKPCHSRKTAREVLVGAGSRGGRG
;
A
#
# COMPACT_ATOMS: atom_id res chain seq x y z
N MET A 1 -21.69 26.44 -5.55
CA MET A 1 -20.21 26.39 -5.70
C MET A 1 -19.62 27.13 -4.52
N VAL A 2 -18.86 26.45 -3.64
CA VAL A 2 -18.23 27.09 -2.48
C VAL A 2 -16.78 27.37 -2.84
N MET A 3 -16.45 28.64 -3.06
CA MET A 3 -15.07 29.06 -3.24
C MET A 3 -14.40 29.11 -1.86
N LYS A 4 -13.27 28.43 -1.75
CA LYS A 4 -12.44 28.42 -0.53
C LYS A 4 -11.16 29.16 -0.83
N LEU A 5 -10.67 29.93 0.12
CA LEU A 5 -9.31 30.44 0.07
C LEU A 5 -8.31 29.29 0.29
N CYS A 6 -7.13 29.43 -0.30
CA CYS A 6 -6.00 28.55 -0.04
C CYS A 6 -5.68 28.53 1.46
N CYS A 7 -5.45 27.35 2.03
CA CYS A 7 -5.10 27.23 3.45
C CYS A 7 -3.60 27.41 3.75
N ALA A 8 -2.79 27.77 2.74
CA ALA A 8 -1.36 28.03 2.95
C ALA A 8 -1.17 29.34 3.75
N PRO A 9 -0.26 29.38 4.75
CA PRO A 9 -0.04 30.58 5.54
C PRO A 9 0.33 31.78 4.67
N GLY A 10 -0.44 32.86 4.78
CA GLY A 10 -0.20 34.11 4.05
C GLY A 10 -0.59 34.09 2.56
N CYS A 11 -1.26 33.04 2.08
CA CYS A 11 -1.78 32.98 0.72
C CYS A 11 -3.27 33.37 0.71
N ASP A 12 -3.65 34.29 -0.15
CA ASP A 12 -5.02 34.80 -0.35
C ASP A 12 -5.66 34.32 -1.66
N GLU A 13 -4.93 33.50 -2.45
CA GLU A 13 -5.43 32.89 -3.68
C GLU A 13 -6.56 31.88 -3.44
N ILE A 14 -7.40 31.68 -4.45
CA ILE A 14 -8.52 30.75 -4.39
C ILE A 14 -8.01 29.30 -4.53
N ALA A 15 -8.50 28.42 -3.64
CA ALA A 15 -8.22 27.00 -3.71
C ALA A 15 -8.92 26.33 -4.89
N ILE A 16 -8.27 25.34 -5.48
CA ILE A 16 -8.89 24.51 -6.53
C ILE A 16 -10.08 23.76 -5.93
N GLU A 17 -11.13 23.56 -6.71
CA GLU A 17 -12.30 22.79 -6.29
C GLU A 17 -11.91 21.40 -5.76
N GLY A 18 -12.44 21.05 -4.59
CA GLY A 18 -12.12 19.78 -3.92
C GLY A 18 -10.76 19.73 -3.22
N HIS A 19 -9.94 20.78 -3.33
CA HIS A 19 -8.63 20.86 -2.70
C HIS A 19 -8.55 21.99 -1.65
N PRO A 20 -7.64 21.87 -0.67
CA PRO A 20 -7.44 22.90 0.35
C PRO A 20 -6.44 23.99 -0.09
N HIS A 21 -5.80 23.85 -1.25
CA HIS A 21 -4.73 24.73 -1.72
C HIS A 21 -5.04 25.28 -3.13
N CYS A 22 -4.50 26.45 -3.45
CA CYS A 22 -4.40 26.94 -4.83
C CYS A 22 -3.47 26.05 -5.66
N GLU A 23 -3.41 26.26 -6.98
CA GLU A 23 -2.63 25.41 -7.90
C GLU A 23 -1.16 25.26 -7.50
N GLU A 24 -0.49 26.38 -7.20
CA GLU A 24 0.91 26.39 -6.79
C GLU A 24 1.13 25.60 -5.49
N HIS A 25 0.33 25.88 -4.47
CA HIS A 25 0.47 25.22 -3.17
C HIS A 25 0.05 23.74 -3.21
N ALA A 26 -0.91 23.37 -4.08
CA ALA A 26 -1.27 21.99 -4.34
C ALA A 26 -0.11 21.24 -5.00
N ALA A 27 0.52 21.83 -6.03
CA ALA A 27 1.70 21.26 -6.69
C ALA A 27 2.87 21.10 -5.71
N LEU A 28 3.14 22.11 -4.88
CA LEU A 28 4.18 22.05 -3.86
C LEU A 28 3.88 20.96 -2.81
N ALA A 29 2.64 20.85 -2.34
CA ALA A 29 2.22 19.81 -1.41
C ALA A 29 2.40 18.41 -2.01
N GLN A 30 2.01 18.21 -3.28
CA GLN A 30 2.22 16.96 -4.01
C GLN A 30 3.71 16.64 -4.17
N ALA A 31 4.53 17.62 -4.55
CA ALA A 31 5.97 17.46 -4.67
C ALA A 31 6.63 17.05 -3.34
N ARG A 32 6.24 17.69 -2.23
CA ARG A 32 6.70 17.34 -0.87
C ARG A 32 6.29 15.91 -0.49
N LEU A 33 5.04 15.51 -0.77
CA LEU A 33 4.57 14.15 -0.50
C LEU A 33 5.33 13.11 -1.34
N LYS A 34 5.56 13.41 -2.62
CA LYS A 34 6.36 12.57 -3.52
C LYS A 34 7.79 12.40 -3.00
N ALA A 35 8.48 13.50 -2.65
CA ALA A 35 9.83 13.46 -2.11
C ALA A 35 9.90 12.61 -0.83
N ARG A 36 8.95 12.79 0.10
CA ARG A 36 8.85 11.95 1.32
C ARG A 36 8.69 10.46 0.99
N ARG A 37 7.82 10.12 0.03
CA ARG A 37 7.62 8.73 -0.42
C ARG A 37 8.87 8.16 -1.08
N ASP A 38 9.56 8.94 -1.90
CA ASP A 38 10.78 8.52 -2.59
C ASP A 38 11.89 8.22 -1.56
N VAL A 39 12.06 9.08 -0.55
CA VAL A 39 12.97 8.82 0.58
C VAL A 39 12.55 7.57 1.37
N ALA A 40 11.27 7.38 1.66
CA ALA A 40 10.82 6.18 2.40
C ALA A 40 11.18 4.87 1.68
N LYS A 41 11.19 4.87 0.34
CA LYS A 41 11.57 3.71 -0.48
C LYS A 41 13.06 3.38 -0.47
N THR A 42 13.94 4.30 -0.06
CA THR A 42 15.39 4.07 -0.02
C THR A 42 15.87 3.44 1.27
N SER A 43 15.01 3.30 2.28
CA SER A 43 15.38 2.64 3.53
C SER A 43 15.87 1.20 3.28
N ALA A 44 16.87 0.75 4.04
CA ALA A 44 17.42 -0.60 3.90
C ALA A 44 16.34 -1.69 4.01
N VAL A 45 15.36 -1.47 4.88
CA VAL A 45 14.19 -2.35 5.06
C VAL A 45 13.33 -2.42 3.80
N ALA A 46 13.02 -1.28 3.17
CA ALA A 46 12.25 -1.23 1.93
C ALA A 46 13.01 -1.86 0.76
N LEU A 47 14.32 -1.61 0.65
CA LEU A 47 15.18 -2.18 -0.39
C LEU A 47 15.30 -3.71 -0.25
N ALA A 48 15.56 -4.20 0.96
CA ALA A 48 15.60 -5.64 1.26
C ALA A 48 14.25 -6.30 0.95
N GLY A 49 13.15 -5.65 1.36
CA GLY A 49 11.81 -6.13 1.07
C GLY A 49 11.54 -6.26 -0.43
N ALA A 50 11.82 -5.20 -1.20
CA ALA A 50 11.65 -5.18 -2.64
C ALA A 50 12.53 -6.21 -3.38
N ALA A 51 13.71 -6.52 -2.84
CA ALA A 51 14.62 -7.49 -3.43
C ALA A 51 14.04 -8.90 -3.48
N PHE A 52 13.27 -9.33 -2.47
CA PHE A 52 12.68 -10.67 -2.43
C PHE A 52 11.77 -10.94 -3.62
N TYR A 53 10.92 -9.97 -3.98
CA TYR A 53 9.97 -10.08 -5.08
C TYR A 53 10.64 -10.24 -6.46
N ARG A 54 11.89 -9.77 -6.61
CA ARG A 54 12.68 -9.93 -7.86
C ARG A 54 13.30 -11.33 -8.01
N THR A 55 13.35 -12.12 -6.95
CA THR A 55 14.03 -13.42 -6.97
C THR A 55 13.33 -14.44 -7.87
N ARG A 56 14.09 -15.37 -8.46
CA ARG A 56 13.53 -16.54 -9.17
C ARG A 56 12.71 -17.43 -8.23
N ARG A 57 13.15 -17.53 -6.97
CA ARG A 57 12.48 -18.31 -5.93
C ARG A 57 11.06 -17.81 -5.68
N TRP A 58 10.86 -16.50 -5.52
CA TRP A 58 9.53 -15.92 -5.36
C TRP A 58 8.65 -16.23 -6.56
N ARG A 59 9.10 -15.87 -7.78
CA ARG A 59 8.33 -16.10 -9.02
C ARG A 59 7.87 -17.55 -9.19
N ARG A 60 8.72 -18.53 -8.84
CA ARG A 60 8.37 -19.95 -8.92
C ARG A 60 7.37 -20.34 -7.83
N GLN A 61 7.62 -19.97 -6.59
CA GLN A 61 6.81 -20.40 -5.45
C GLN A 61 5.43 -19.73 -5.46
N SER A 62 5.35 -18.44 -5.78
CA SER A 62 4.06 -17.72 -5.86
C SER A 62 3.17 -18.27 -6.96
N ARG A 63 3.74 -18.64 -8.12
CA ARG A 63 2.99 -19.32 -9.18
C ARG A 63 2.45 -20.68 -8.72
N LEU A 64 3.30 -21.53 -8.14
CA LEU A 64 2.88 -22.83 -7.62
C LEU A 64 1.82 -22.71 -6.52
N PHE A 65 1.91 -21.66 -5.70
CA PHE A 65 0.90 -21.35 -4.70
C PHE A 65 -0.43 -20.97 -5.35
N LEU A 66 -0.45 -20.08 -6.36
CA LEU A 66 -1.68 -19.73 -7.08
C LEU A 66 -2.31 -20.93 -7.81
N ASP A 67 -1.48 -21.82 -8.36
CA ASP A 67 -1.98 -23.04 -9.02
C ASP A 67 -2.72 -23.97 -8.01
N ARG A 68 -2.27 -24.01 -6.75
CA ARG A 68 -2.90 -24.78 -5.66
C ARG A 68 -4.06 -24.04 -5.00
N HIS A 69 -4.04 -22.71 -5.05
CA HIS A 69 -5.00 -21.83 -4.40
C HIS A 69 -5.63 -20.89 -5.45
N PRO A 70 -6.47 -21.41 -6.37
CA PRO A 70 -6.93 -20.66 -7.53
C PRO A 70 -7.99 -19.60 -7.21
N LEU A 71 -8.56 -19.61 -6.01
CA LEU A 71 -9.63 -18.70 -5.59
C LEU A 71 -9.13 -17.63 -4.63
N CYS A 72 -9.68 -16.43 -4.76
CA CYS A 72 -9.43 -15.31 -3.86
C CYS A 72 -9.95 -15.64 -2.45
N ALA A 73 -9.07 -15.60 -1.44
CA ALA A 73 -9.41 -15.89 -0.05
C ALA A 73 -10.46 -14.93 0.51
N ASP A 74 -10.32 -13.63 0.25
CA ASP A 74 -11.30 -12.60 0.64
C ASP A 74 -12.68 -12.85 0.05
N CYS A 75 -12.76 -13.13 -1.26
CA CYS A 75 -14.03 -13.38 -1.92
C CYS A 75 -14.66 -14.69 -1.44
N ALA A 76 -13.85 -15.74 -1.29
CA ALA A 76 -14.32 -17.04 -0.80
C ALA A 76 -14.92 -16.94 0.60
N GLY A 77 -14.32 -16.12 1.49
CA GLY A 77 -14.88 -15.82 2.82
C GLY A 77 -16.24 -15.12 2.79
N LEU A 78 -16.60 -14.50 1.66
CA LEU A 78 -17.91 -13.89 1.42
C LEU A 78 -18.85 -14.80 0.59
N GLY A 79 -18.46 -16.05 0.33
CA GLY A 79 -19.21 -16.97 -0.52
C GLY A 79 -19.15 -16.64 -2.02
N VAL A 80 -18.24 -15.76 -2.44
CA VAL A 80 -18.08 -15.34 -3.83
C VAL A 80 -16.91 -16.09 -4.47
N VAL A 81 -17.18 -16.76 -5.58
CA VAL A 81 -16.14 -17.44 -6.37
C VAL A 81 -15.46 -16.41 -7.28
N THR A 82 -14.19 -16.12 -7.02
CA THR A 82 -13.39 -15.22 -7.86
C THR A 82 -11.98 -15.77 -7.98
N ALA A 83 -11.43 -15.80 -9.20
CA ALA A 83 -10.07 -16.26 -9.43
C ALA A 83 -9.04 -15.34 -8.75
N ALA A 84 -8.09 -15.95 -8.03
CA ALA A 84 -6.91 -15.26 -7.52
C ALA A 84 -5.94 -14.95 -8.66
N ARG A 85 -5.24 -13.83 -8.54
CA ARG A 85 -4.26 -13.35 -9.53
C ARG A 85 -2.93 -12.98 -8.91
N GLU A 86 -2.90 -12.72 -7.62
CA GLU A 86 -1.73 -12.23 -6.88
C GLU A 86 -1.61 -13.01 -5.57
N VAL A 87 -0.36 -13.27 -5.16
CA VAL A 87 -0.06 -13.77 -3.82
C VAL A 87 0.33 -12.58 -2.97
N ASP A 88 -0.35 -12.45 -1.84
CA ASP A 88 -0.13 -11.38 -0.88
C ASP A 88 0.24 -11.97 0.49
N HIS A 89 0.94 -11.20 1.31
CA HIS A 89 1.32 -11.60 2.66
C HIS A 89 0.27 -11.11 3.66
N ILE A 90 -0.33 -12.01 4.44
CA ILE A 90 -1.33 -11.67 5.48
C ILE A 90 -0.74 -10.64 6.46
N THR A 91 0.46 -10.94 6.98
CA THR A 91 1.30 -10.00 7.72
C THR A 91 2.42 -9.50 6.81
N PRO A 92 2.54 -8.18 6.57
CA PRO A 92 3.61 -7.62 5.74
C PRO A 92 4.99 -8.01 6.27
N HIS A 93 5.81 -8.61 5.41
CA HIS A 93 7.11 -9.12 5.82
C HIS A 93 8.10 -8.03 6.23
N ARG A 94 7.98 -6.79 5.73
CA ARG A 94 8.84 -5.63 6.07
C ARG A 94 10.34 -5.98 6.09
N GLY A 95 10.80 -6.74 5.10
CA GLY A 95 12.20 -7.18 5.00
C GLY A 95 12.57 -8.44 5.81
N ASP A 96 11.66 -8.99 6.63
CA ASP A 96 11.86 -10.26 7.32
C ASP A 96 11.73 -11.44 6.36
N ALA A 97 12.82 -12.21 6.22
CA ALA A 97 12.87 -13.39 5.37
C ALA A 97 11.96 -14.53 5.87
N LYS A 98 11.73 -14.66 7.18
CA LYS A 98 10.86 -15.70 7.73
C LYS A 98 9.43 -15.48 7.28
N LEU A 99 8.91 -14.27 7.47
CA LEU A 99 7.57 -13.89 7.02
C LEU A 99 7.43 -13.90 5.49
N MET A 100 8.52 -13.59 4.76
CA MET A 100 8.52 -13.64 3.30
C MET A 100 8.27 -15.05 2.77
N TRP A 101 8.91 -16.06 3.38
CA TRP A 101 8.92 -17.44 2.88
C TRP A 101 7.95 -18.39 3.60
N ASP A 102 7.27 -17.92 4.64
CA ASP A 102 6.22 -18.66 5.33
C ASP A 102 4.94 -18.69 4.46
N GLN A 103 4.63 -19.86 3.91
CA GLN A 103 3.42 -20.05 3.09
C GLN A 103 2.13 -19.94 3.89
N SER A 104 2.17 -20.16 5.22
CA SER A 104 0.99 -19.92 6.06
C SER A 104 0.66 -18.44 6.20
N ASN A 105 1.64 -17.57 5.95
CA ASN A 105 1.49 -16.13 5.86
C ASN A 105 1.09 -15.66 4.45
N TRP A 106 0.90 -16.57 3.49
CA TRP A 106 0.49 -16.21 2.13
C TRP A 106 -1.02 -16.36 1.95
N GLN A 107 -1.60 -15.47 1.16
CA GLN A 107 -3.00 -15.55 0.76
C GLN A 107 -3.17 -15.27 -0.75
N PRO A 108 -4.04 -16.03 -1.43
CA PRO A 108 -4.39 -15.80 -2.82
C PRO A 108 -5.43 -14.67 -2.90
N LEU A 109 -5.17 -13.61 -3.66
CA LEU A 109 -6.11 -12.49 -3.80
C LEU A 109 -6.39 -12.16 -5.27
N CYS A 110 -7.60 -11.68 -5.55
CA CYS A 110 -7.90 -10.97 -6.78
C CYS A 110 -7.39 -9.52 -6.68
N LYS A 111 -7.17 -8.87 -7.84
CA LYS A 111 -6.61 -7.50 -7.88
C LYS A 111 -7.39 -6.47 -7.04
N PRO A 112 -8.75 -6.46 -7.04
CA PRO A 112 -9.51 -5.54 -6.19
C PRO A 112 -9.30 -5.76 -4.69
N CYS A 113 -9.31 -7.02 -4.24
CA CYS A 113 -9.09 -7.36 -2.83
C CYS A 113 -7.67 -7.01 -2.38
N HIS A 114 -6.67 -7.33 -3.20
CA HIS A 114 -5.29 -6.97 -2.94
C HIS A 114 -5.11 -5.45 -2.84
N SER A 115 -5.64 -4.69 -3.81
CA SER A 115 -5.59 -3.21 -3.79
C SER A 115 -6.26 -2.61 -2.54
N ARG A 116 -7.41 -3.16 -2.13
CA ARG A 116 -8.12 -2.75 -0.92
C ARG A 116 -7.30 -3.02 0.34
N LYS A 117 -6.63 -4.18 0.43
CA LYS A 117 -5.73 -4.50 1.54
C LYS A 117 -4.55 -3.53 1.60
N THR A 118 -3.86 -3.29 0.48
CA THR A 118 -2.75 -2.33 0.42
C THR A 118 -3.19 -0.94 0.90
N ALA A 119 -4.36 -0.46 0.46
CA ALA A 119 -4.90 0.81 0.91
C ALA A 119 -5.12 0.83 2.44
N ARG A 120 -5.69 -0.25 3.01
CA ARG A 120 -5.88 -0.38 4.46
C ARG A 120 -4.55 -0.37 5.22
N GLU A 121 -3.54 -1.04 4.71
CA GLU A 121 -2.21 -1.08 5.34
C GLU A 121 -1.52 0.27 5.36
N VAL A 122 -1.64 1.04 4.27
CA VAL A 122 -1.10 2.40 4.19
C VAL A 122 -1.83 3.33 5.17
N LEU A 123 -3.15 3.19 5.31
CA LEU A 123 -3.96 4.02 6.21
C LEU A 123 -3.69 3.69 7.69
N VAL A 124 -3.64 2.41 8.06
CA VAL A 124 -3.43 1.96 9.45
C VAL A 124 -1.95 2.07 9.86
N GLY A 125 -1.01 2.01 8.92
CA GLY A 125 0.43 2.08 9.15
C GLY A 125 0.97 3.45 9.62
N ALA A 126 0.13 4.49 9.65
CA ALA A 126 0.48 5.84 10.12
C ALA A 126 0.12 6.12 11.60
N GLY A 127 -0.27 5.09 12.37
CA GLY A 127 -0.60 5.20 13.79
C GLY A 127 0.43 4.47 14.66
N SER A 128 1.53 5.15 15.01
CA SER A 128 2.29 4.76 16.19
C SER A 128 1.37 4.82 17.42
N ARG A 129 1.28 3.73 18.17
CA ARG A 129 0.71 3.74 19.51
C ARG A 129 1.66 4.51 20.42
N GLY A 130 1.52 5.83 20.46
CA GLY A 130 2.03 6.68 21.53
C GLY A 130 1.03 6.71 22.67
N GLY A 131 0.97 5.63 23.44
CA GLY A 131 0.23 5.61 24.70
C GLY A 131 0.98 6.47 25.72
N ARG A 132 0.38 7.60 26.08
CA ARG A 132 0.75 8.37 27.28
C ARG A 132 0.36 7.53 28.50
N GLY A 133 1.35 7.13 29.28
CA GLY A 133 1.23 6.87 30.71
C GLY A 133 1.75 8.08 31.47
#